data_AF-A0A7C1LRI5-F1
#
_entry.id   AF-A0A7C1LRI5-F1
#
_cell.length_a   1.000
_cell.length_b   1.000
_cell.length_c   1.000
_cell.angle_alpha   90.00
_cell.angle_beta   90.00
_cell.angle_gamma   90.00
#
_symmetry.space_group_name_H-M   'P 1'
#
loop_
_entity.id
_entity.type
_entity.pdbx_description
1 polymer ?
#
loop_
_entity_poly.entity_id
_entity_poly.type
_entity_poly.pdbx_seq_one_letter_code
_entity_poly.pdbx_strand_id
1 'polypeptide(L)' 'MTQQETLRTYEQICLDKLKKIGISTSAEWCAAMGYKNDNGLAKVIRRINSNMPYKLKVHYDKRPRRYEAL' A
#
# COMPACT_ATOMS: atom_id res chain seq x y z
N MET A 1 -24.03 -9.35 -17.17
CA MET A 1 -22.62 -9.22 -16.77
C MET A 1 -22.43 -7.83 -16.17
N THR A 2 -22.55 -7.69 -14.85
CA THR A 2 -22.38 -6.40 -14.17
C THR A 2 -20.89 -6.14 -13.99
N GLN A 3 -20.31 -5.43 -14.96
CA GLN A 3 -19.00 -4.82 -14.80
C GLN A 3 -19.13 -3.72 -13.74
N GLN A 4 -19.03 -4.11 -12.47
CA GLN A 4 -18.62 -3.17 -11.43
C GLN A 4 -17.16 -2.82 -11.73
N GLU A 5 -16.96 -1.91 -12.70
CA GLU A 5 -15.78 -1.07 -12.73
C GLU A 5 -15.85 -0.17 -11.50
N THR A 6 -15.66 -0.75 -10.32
CA THR A 6 -15.33 0.01 -9.13
C THR A 6 -14.13 0.85 -9.53
N LEU A 7 -14.34 2.17 -9.65
CA LEU A 7 -13.29 3.18 -9.73
C LEU A 7 -12.35 2.91 -8.55
N ARG A 8 -11.32 2.10 -8.81
CA ARG A 8 -10.40 1.68 -7.77
C ARG A 8 -9.58 2.90 -7.43
N THR A 9 -9.76 3.37 -6.21
CA THR A 9 -8.96 4.49 -5.71
C THR A 9 -7.51 4.08 -5.73
N TYR A 10 -6.63 5.03 -5.95
CA TYR A 10 -5.21 4.78 -6.07
C TYR A 10 -4.64 4.07 -4.82
N GLU A 11 -5.21 4.35 -3.64
CA GLU A 11 -4.97 3.65 -2.38
C GLU A 11 -5.29 2.16 -2.45
N GLN A 12 -6.42 1.78 -3.08
CA GLN A 12 -6.81 0.38 -3.26
C GLN A 12 -5.87 -0.34 -4.22
N ILE A 13 -5.42 0.31 -5.31
CA ILE A 13 -4.42 -0.27 -6.22
C ILE A 13 -3.12 -0.55 -5.47
N CYS A 14 -2.69 0.39 -4.61
CA CYS A 14 -1.51 0.21 -3.78
C CYS A 14 -1.67 -0.97 -2.81
N LEU A 15 -2.84 -1.09 -2.15
CA LEU A 15 -3.15 -2.20 -1.25
C LEU A 15 -3.24 -3.55 -1.97
N ASP A 16 -3.87 -3.61 -3.14
CA ASP A 16 -3.94 -4.81 -3.97
C ASP A 16 -2.54 -5.29 -4.36
N LYS A 17 -1.66 -4.34 -4.71
CA LYS A 17 -0.26 -4.65 -5.02
C LYS A 17 0.49 -5.14 -3.79
N LEU A 18 0.31 -4.49 -2.64
CA LEU A 18 0.91 -4.91 -1.38
C LEU A 18 0.44 -6.33 -1.01
N LYS A 19 -0.86 -6.63 -1.16
CA LYS A 19 -1.43 -7.96 -0.93
C LYS A 19 -0.81 -9.04 -1.82
N LYS A 20 -0.45 -8.71 -3.06
CA LYS A 20 0.26 -9.63 -3.97
C LYS A 20 1.72 -9.87 -3.57
N ILE A 21 2.38 -8.88 -2.99
CA ILE A 21 3.79 -8.98 -2.53
C ILE A 21 3.85 -9.61 -1.13
N GLY A 22 2.78 -9.48 -0.34
CA GLY A 22 2.72 -9.88 1.06
C GLY A 22 3.28 -8.79 1.96
N ILE A 23 4.32 -9.13 2.72
CA ILE A 23 4.99 -8.20 3.64
C ILE A 23 6.14 -7.53 2.90
N SER A 24 6.13 -6.20 2.81
CA SER A 24 7.20 -5.45 2.14
C SER A 24 7.52 -4.15 2.84
N THR A 25 8.73 -3.66 2.63
CA THR A 25 9.14 -2.31 3.05
C THR A 25 8.52 -1.26 2.14
N SER A 26 8.48 0.01 2.57
CA SER A 26 8.00 1.10 1.70
C SER A 26 8.82 1.22 0.42
N ALA A 27 10.13 0.94 0.45
CA ALA A 27 10.98 1.00 -0.73
C ALA A 27 10.64 -0.12 -1.75
N GLU A 28 10.48 -1.36 -1.27
CA GLU A 28 10.08 -2.49 -2.11
C GLU A 28 8.68 -2.30 -2.69
N TRP A 29 7.74 -1.81 -1.88
CA TRP A 29 6.39 -1.50 -2.34
C TRP A 29 6.40 -0.38 -3.39
N CYS A 30 7.23 0.65 -3.20
CA CYS A 30 7.41 1.76 -4.14
C CYS A 30 7.97 1.27 -5.47
N ALA A 31 9.03 0.46 -5.42
CA ALA A 31 9.65 -0.16 -6.60
C ALA A 31 8.67 -1.08 -7.34
N ALA A 32 7.88 -1.89 -6.62
CA ALA A 32 6.92 -2.80 -7.22
C ALA A 32 5.74 -2.08 -7.90
N MET A 33 5.43 -0.85 -7.48
CA MET A 33 4.47 0.03 -8.14
C MET A 33 5.07 0.78 -9.33
N GLY A 34 6.40 0.70 -9.56
CA GLY A 34 7.09 1.39 -10.64
C GLY A 34 7.39 2.87 -10.36
N TYR A 35 7.32 3.32 -9.10
CA TYR A 35 7.66 4.69 -8.74
C TYR A 35 9.18 4.87 -8.70
N LYS A 36 9.65 5.98 -9.28
CA LYS A 36 11.05 6.42 -9.16
C LYS A 36 11.37 7.04 -7.80
N ASN A 37 10.36 7.56 -7.08
CA ASN A 37 10.52 8.31 -5.83
C ASN A 37 9.52 7.89 -4.74
N ASP A 38 10.04 7.59 -3.55
CA ASP A 38 9.31 7.09 -2.38
C ASP A 38 8.31 8.09 -1.76
N ASN A 39 8.45 9.37 -2.10
CA ASN A 39 7.61 10.45 -1.58
C ASN A 39 6.13 10.30 -1.95
N GLY A 40 5.84 9.72 -3.12
CA GLY A 40 4.46 9.46 -3.55
C GLY A 40 3.80 8.40 -2.67
N LEU A 41 4.51 7.29 -2.45
CA LEU A 41 4.00 6.19 -1.62
C LEU A 41 3.87 6.59 -0.15
N ALA A 42 4.79 7.39 0.39
CA ALA A 42 4.70 7.85 1.77
C ALA A 42 3.40 8.63 2.05
N LYS A 43 2.91 9.43 1.10
CA LYS A 43 1.62 10.14 1.22
C LYS A 43 0.45 9.15 1.19
N VAL A 44 0.51 8.15 0.31
CA VAL A 44 -0.51 7.09 0.21
C VAL A 44 -0.58 6.30 1.50
N ILE A 45 0.55 5.87 2.05
CA ILE A 45 0.63 5.13 3.31
C ILE A 45 -0.02 5.92 4.44
N ARG A 46 0.30 7.22 4.57
CA ARG A 46 -0.36 8.08 5.58
C ARG A 46 -1.86 8.15 5.38
N ARG A 47 -2.32 8.36 4.14
CA ARG A 47 -3.74 8.47 3.83
C ARG A 47 -4.48 7.16 4.08
N ILE A 48 -3.90 6.02 3.73
CA ILE A 48 -4.46 4.69 4.04
C ILE A 48 -4.52 4.50 5.55
N ASN A 49 -3.43 4.80 6.27
CA ASN A 49 -3.40 4.63 7.71
C ASN A 49 -4.41 5.56 8.44
N SER A 50 -4.70 6.73 7.90
CA SER A 50 -5.69 7.67 8.45
C SER A 50 -7.13 7.31 8.09
N ASN A 51 -7.40 6.94 6.83
CA ASN A 51 -8.77 6.72 6.34
C ASN A 51 -9.22 5.27 6.45
N MET A 52 -8.28 4.33 6.39
CA MET A 52 -8.52 2.88 6.33
C MET A 52 -7.46 2.11 7.15
N PRO A 53 -7.27 2.43 8.46
CA PRO A 53 -6.25 1.79 9.29
C PRO A 53 -6.41 0.27 9.35
N TYR A 54 -7.64 -0.24 9.23
CA TYR A 54 -7.95 -1.66 9.27
C TYR A 54 -7.51 -2.44 8.02
N LYS A 55 -7.06 -1.77 6.94
CA LYS A 55 -6.59 -2.41 5.71
C LYS A 55 -5.07 -2.49 5.59
N LEU A 56 -4.34 -1.83 6.49
CA LEU A 56 -2.88 -1.74 6.45
C LEU A 56 -2.30 -2.04 7.82
N LYS A 57 -1.61 -3.16 7.92
CA LYS A 57 -0.81 -3.50 9.10
C LYS A 57 0.59 -2.95 8.94
N VAL A 58 1.01 -2.15 9.92
CA VAL A 58 2.37 -1.61 10.01
C VAL A 58 3.13 -2.39 11.08
N HIS A 59 4.20 -3.05 10.67
CA HIS A 59 5.10 -3.77 11.55
C HIS A 59 6.19 -2.82 12.06
N TYR A 60 6.14 -2.50 13.34
CA TYR A 60 7.05 -1.57 14.03
C TYR A 60 8.25 -2.27 14.70
N ASP A 61 8.31 -3.59 14.62
CA ASP A 61 9.30 -4.45 15.26
C ASP A 61 10.71 -4.28 14.69
N LYS A 62 10.84 -3.92 13.41
CA LYS A 62 12.14 -3.71 12.74
C LYS A 62 12.16 -2.45 11.87
N ARG A 63 13.33 -1.82 11.77
CA ARG A 63 13.63 -0.80 10.77
C ARG A 63 14.39 -1.46 9.61
N PRO A 64 14.06 -1.16 8.33
CA PRO A 64 12.96 -0.31 7.87
C PRO A 64 11.57 -0.90 8.16
N ARG A 65 10.58 -0.03 8.38
CA ARG A 65 9.18 -0.43 8.67
C ARG A 65 8.65 -1.30 7.54
N ARG A 66 7.95 -2.36 7.93
CA ARG A 66 7.29 -3.27 6.99
C ARG A 66 5.79 -3.07 7.01
N TYR A 67 5.17 -3.26 5.86
CA TYR A 67 3.76 -3.04 5.61
C TYR A 67 3.17 -4.33 5.06
N GLU A 68 1.94 -4.61 5.46
CA GLU A 68 1.17 -5.76 5.03
C GLU A 68 -0.29 -5.33 4.82
N ALA A 69 -0.90 -5.74 3.71
CA ALA A 69 -2.31 -5.49 3.47
C ALA A 69 -3.17 -6.55 4.17
N LEU A 70 -4.22 -6.12 4.87
CA LEU A 70 -5.19 -6.99 5.55
C LEU A 70 -6.40 -7.28 4.65
#